data_AF-A0A661PSP3-F1
#
_entry.id   AF-A0A661PSP3-F1
#
_cell.length_a   1.000
_cell.length_b   1.000
_cell.length_c   1.000
_cell.angle_alpha   90.00
_cell.angle_beta   90.00
_cell.angle_gamma   90.00
#
_symmetry.space_group_name_H-M   'P 1'
#
loop_
_entity.id
_entity.type
_entity.pdbx_description
1 polymer ?
#
loop_
_entity_poly.entity_id
_entity_poly.type
_entity_poly.pdbx_seq_one_letter_code
_entity_poly.pdbx_strand_id
1 'polypeptide(L)'
;MRHRRYWLLAGLGLIFGLGIPLLIGGRELLPAFRMIPWTLPGLLVVMILAAWNFNVGRVKLLVGGMGKTAAYRQVLAAVMATEFAFCATPGGTGGHVTYSYLLGRFGLSMPQGLGLCAVDQLMDVLFFVAALVGVMLYWLIRPESLHPGWQ
;
A
#
# COMPACT_ATOMS: atom_id res chain seq x y z
N MET A 1 22.54 -3.63 -21.29
CA MET A 1 23.03 -2.67 -20.27
C MET A 1 21.94 -2.11 -19.35
N ARG A 2 20.72 -1.80 -19.84
CA ARG A 2 19.63 -1.19 -19.06
C ARG A 2 19.11 -2.08 -17.89
N HIS A 3 18.97 -3.39 -18.11
CA HIS A 3 18.54 -4.36 -17.09
C HIS A 3 19.51 -4.42 -15.89
N ARG A 4 20.83 -4.43 -16.14
CA ARG A 4 21.86 -4.43 -15.10
C ARG A 4 21.76 -3.22 -14.18
N ARG A 5 21.40 -2.04 -14.71
CA ARG A 5 21.22 -0.82 -13.90
C ARG A 5 20.05 -0.94 -12.92
N TYR A 6 18.93 -1.54 -13.32
CA TYR A 6 17.78 -1.74 -12.44
C TYR A 6 18.09 -2.72 -11.30
N TRP A 7 18.80 -3.82 -11.59
CA TRP A 7 19.24 -4.75 -10.55
C TRP A 7 20.24 -4.11 -9.57
N LEU A 8 21.14 -3.26 -10.06
CA LEU A 8 22.05 -2.50 -9.20
C LEU A 8 21.28 -1.55 -8.27
N LEU A 9 20.30 -0.81 -8.80
CA LEU A 9 19.46 0.08 -7.98
C LEU A 9 18.61 -0.69 -6.97
N ALA A 10 18.03 -1.81 -7.37
CA ALA A 10 17.28 -2.69 -6.46
C ALA A 10 18.17 -3.25 -5.35
N GLY A 11 19.39 -3.71 -5.70
CA GLY A 11 20.37 -4.17 -4.72
C GLY A 11 20.80 -3.07 -3.75
N LEU A 12 21.03 -1.85 -4.27
CA LEU A 12 21.37 -0.70 -3.44
C LEU A 12 20.22 -0.34 -2.47
N GLY A 13 18.98 -0.30 -2.97
CA GLY A 13 17.79 -0.08 -2.15
C GLY A 13 17.62 -1.13 -1.07
N LEU A 14 17.86 -2.41 -1.38
CA LEU A 14 17.83 -3.50 -0.40
C LEU A 14 18.91 -3.34 0.68
N ILE A 15 20.13 -2.97 0.28
CA ILE A 15 21.26 -2.73 1.20
C ILE A 15 20.92 -1.60 2.16
N PHE A 16 20.40 -0.47 1.66
CA PHE A 16 20.02 0.65 2.54
C PHE A 16 18.80 0.31 3.40
N GLY A 17 17.78 -0.32 2.84
CA GLY A 17 16.54 -0.68 3.54
C GLY A 17 16.76 -1.68 4.68
N LEU A 18 17.66 -2.65 4.51
CA LEU A 18 18.03 -3.60 5.57
C LEU A 18 19.16 -3.07 6.46
N GLY A 19 20.08 -2.29 5.89
CA GLY A 19 21.24 -1.76 6.60
C GLY A 19 20.85 -0.82 7.73
N ILE A 20 19.89 0.07 7.51
CA ILE A 20 19.46 1.05 8.53
C ILE A 20 18.91 0.35 9.79
N PRO A 21 17.92 -0.56 9.72
CA PRO A 21 17.44 -1.29 10.90
C PRO A 21 18.54 -2.11 11.58
N LEU A 22 19.44 -2.73 10.81
CA LEU A 22 20.52 -3.55 11.37
C LEU A 22 21.59 -2.71 12.09
N LEU A 23 21.81 -1.46 11.68
CA LEU A 23 22.74 -0.53 12.32
C LEU A 23 22.18 0.09 13.61
N ILE A 24 20.86 0.27 13.70
CA ILE A 24 20.17 0.89 14.86
C ILE A 24 19.80 -0.16 15.93
N GLY A 25 20.29 -1.41 15.81
CA GLY A 25 20.07 -2.46 16.81
C GLY A 25 18.92 -3.44 16.52
N GLY A 26 18.38 -3.45 15.29
CA GLY A 26 17.33 -4.39 14.88
C GLY A 26 17.71 -5.87 14.93
N ARG A 27 19.00 -6.19 15.13
CA ARG A 27 19.46 -7.57 15.38
C ARG A 27 18.87 -8.17 16.66
N GLU A 28 18.63 -7.34 17.68
CA GLU A 28 18.03 -7.77 18.95
C GLU A 28 16.56 -8.18 18.79
N LEU A 29 15.92 -7.81 17.67
CA LEU A 29 14.54 -8.20 17.34
C LEU A 29 14.47 -9.54 16.58
N LEU A 30 15.60 -10.06 16.07
CA LEU A 30 15.62 -11.34 15.34
C LEU A 30 15.12 -12.54 16.18
N PRO A 31 15.47 -12.66 17.47
CA PRO A 31 14.92 -13.72 18.32
C PRO A 31 13.40 -13.62 18.51
N ALA A 32 12.83 -12.40 18.48
CA ALA A 32 11.40 -12.18 18.65
C ALA A 32 10.56 -12.79 17.52
N PHE A 33 11.13 -12.96 16.31
CA PHE A 33 10.43 -13.67 15.22
C PHE A 33 10.07 -15.11 15.57
N ARG A 34 10.82 -15.76 16.47
CA ARG A 34 10.50 -17.13 16.93
C ARG A 34 9.25 -17.18 17.81
N MET A 35 8.87 -16.05 18.39
CA MET A 35 7.68 -15.92 19.25
C MET A 35 6.43 -15.60 18.43
N ILE A 36 6.57 -15.21 17.16
CA ILE A 36 5.43 -14.88 16.30
C ILE A 36 4.76 -16.18 15.84
N PRO A 37 3.47 -16.41 16.16
CA PRO A 37 2.77 -17.60 15.70
C PRO A 37 2.61 -17.55 14.18
N TRP A 38 2.85 -18.68 13.49
CA TRP A 38 2.75 -18.77 12.03
C TRP A 38 1.37 -18.42 11.45
N THR A 39 0.33 -18.42 12.28
CA THR A 39 -1.01 -17.99 11.90
C THR A 39 -1.07 -16.51 11.55
N LEU A 40 -0.30 -15.65 12.23
CA LEU A 40 -0.31 -14.21 12.00
C LEU A 40 0.23 -13.80 10.62
N PRO A 41 1.44 -14.22 10.18
CA PRO A 41 1.90 -13.91 8.84
C PRO A 41 1.02 -14.55 7.77
N GLY A 42 0.45 -15.74 8.03
CA GLY A 42 -0.54 -16.34 7.14
C GLY A 42 -1.78 -15.46 6.96
N LEU A 43 -2.33 -14.94 8.05
CA LEU A 43 -3.46 -14.01 8.02
C LEU A 43 -3.10 -12.72 7.27
N LEU A 44 -1.92 -12.15 7.50
CA LEU A 44 -1.47 -10.95 6.80
C LEU A 44 -1.37 -11.18 5.28
N VAL A 45 -0.84 -12.32 4.84
CA VAL A 45 -0.81 -12.67 3.42
C VAL A 45 -2.22 -12.77 2.85
N VAL A 46 -3.15 -13.43 3.55
CA VAL A 46 -4.55 -13.50 3.12
C VAL A 46 -5.17 -12.10 3.01
N MET A 47 -4.92 -11.23 3.98
CA MET A 47 -5.39 -9.84 3.97
C MET A 47 -4.81 -9.05 2.79
N ILE A 48 -3.51 -9.21 2.48
CA ILE A 48 -2.87 -8.57 1.32
C ILE A 48 -3.51 -9.04 0.02
N LEU A 49 -3.72 -10.35 -0.14
CA LEU A 49 -4.36 -10.92 -1.32
C LEU A 49 -5.80 -10.42 -1.46
N ALA A 50 -6.56 -10.35 -0.37
CA ALA A 50 -7.91 -9.79 -0.36
C ALA A 50 -7.90 -8.30 -0.73
N ALA A 51 -7.00 -7.51 -0.15
CA ALA A 51 -6.85 -6.09 -0.45
C ALA A 51 -6.53 -5.85 -1.93
N TRP A 52 -5.63 -6.63 -2.54
CA TRP A 52 -5.37 -6.55 -3.97
C TRP A 52 -6.62 -6.80 -4.82
N ASN A 53 -7.46 -7.77 -4.43
CA ASN A 53 -8.73 -8.03 -5.11
C ASN A 53 -9.71 -6.85 -5.01
N PHE A 54 -9.86 -6.26 -3.82
CA PHE A 54 -10.69 -5.08 -3.62
C PHE A 54 -10.18 -3.89 -4.44
N ASN A 55 -8.86 -3.67 -4.47
CA ASN A 55 -8.24 -2.63 -5.28
C ASN A 55 -8.46 -2.88 -6.78
N VAL A 56 -8.43 -4.13 -7.24
CA VAL A 56 -8.79 -4.46 -8.63
C VAL A 56 -10.25 -4.08 -8.92
N GLY A 57 -11.17 -4.41 -8.01
CA GLY A 57 -12.56 -3.99 -8.10
C GLY A 57 -12.70 -2.47 -8.23
N ARG A 58 -12.05 -1.72 -7.32
CA ARG A 58 -12.02 -0.26 -7.32
C ARG A 58 -11.54 0.31 -8.65
N VAL A 59 -10.36 -0.12 -9.11
CA VAL A 59 -9.77 0.38 -10.37
C VAL A 59 -10.67 0.05 -11.55
N LYS A 60 -11.21 -1.16 -11.63
CA LYS A 60 -12.13 -1.53 -12.73
C LYS A 60 -13.42 -0.72 -12.73
N LEU A 61 -13.98 -0.40 -11.56
CA LEU A 61 -15.17 0.46 -11.45
C LEU A 61 -14.86 1.87 -11.94
N LEU A 62 -13.74 2.45 -11.49
CA LEU A 62 -13.33 3.80 -11.87
C LEU A 62 -13.01 3.91 -13.37
N VAL A 63 -12.24 2.95 -13.90
CA VAL A 63 -11.91 2.84 -15.34
C VAL A 63 -13.18 2.61 -16.17
N GLY A 64 -14.11 1.78 -15.67
CA GLY A 64 -15.41 1.52 -16.29
C GLY A 64 -16.29 2.77 -16.36
N GLY A 65 -16.30 3.60 -15.31
CA GLY A 65 -17.00 4.89 -15.29
C GLY A 65 -16.50 5.88 -16.33
N MET A 66 -15.28 5.69 -16.86
CA MET A 66 -14.70 6.47 -17.96
C MET A 66 -14.90 5.82 -19.34
N GLY A 67 -15.72 4.78 -19.45
CA GLY A 67 -15.99 4.07 -20.71
C GLY A 67 -14.81 3.22 -21.20
N LYS A 68 -13.85 2.90 -20.32
CA LYS A 68 -12.70 2.04 -20.62
C LYS A 68 -12.88 0.68 -19.98
N THR A 69 -12.25 -0.34 -20.54
CA THR A 69 -12.27 -1.70 -19.99
C THR A 69 -10.85 -2.23 -19.87
N ALA A 70 -10.60 -2.99 -18.82
CA ALA A 70 -9.32 -3.64 -18.58
C ALA A 70 -9.54 -5.05 -18.06
N ALA A 71 -8.74 -6.00 -18.54
CA ALA A 71 -8.82 -7.37 -18.08
C ALA A 71 -8.39 -7.46 -16.60
N TYR A 72 -9.06 -8.33 -15.83
CA TYR A 72 -8.78 -8.48 -14.39
C TYR A 72 -7.29 -8.71 -14.12
N ARG A 73 -6.62 -9.58 -14.89
CA ARG A 73 -5.19 -9.88 -14.72
C ARG A 73 -4.29 -8.66 -14.95
N GLN A 74 -4.66 -7.80 -15.89
CA GLN A 74 -3.88 -6.59 -16.20
C GLN A 74 -4.01 -5.58 -15.05
N VAL A 75 -5.23 -5.42 -14.52
CA VAL A 75 -5.49 -4.55 -13.36
C VAL A 75 -4.79 -5.09 -12.11
N LEU A 76 -4.86 -6.40 -11.87
CA LEU A 76 -4.18 -7.03 -10.73
C LEU A 76 -2.66 -6.82 -10.80
N ALA A 77 -2.06 -6.99 -11.97
CA ALA A 77 -0.63 -6.70 -12.16
C ALA A 77 -0.30 -5.22 -11.89
N ALA A 78 -1.18 -4.30 -12.30
CA ALA A 78 -0.99 -2.87 -12.04
C ALA A 78 -1.13 -2.51 -10.56
N VAL A 79 -2.10 -3.09 -9.86
CA VAL A 79 -2.27 -2.95 -8.42
C VAL A 79 -1.02 -3.46 -7.69
N MET A 80 -0.57 -4.69 -7.97
CA MET A 80 0.62 -5.25 -7.34
C MET A 80 1.86 -4.36 -7.59
N ALA A 81 2.10 -3.96 -8.83
CA ALA A 81 3.24 -3.09 -9.18
C ALA A 81 3.18 -1.74 -8.44
N THR A 82 1.98 -1.18 -8.28
CA THR A 82 1.76 0.09 -7.57
C THR A 82 2.06 -0.06 -6.08
N GLU A 83 1.56 -1.11 -5.43
CA GLU A 83 1.81 -1.39 -4.01
C GLU A 83 3.30 -1.62 -3.72
N PHE A 84 3.98 -2.40 -4.57
CA PHE A 84 5.43 -2.58 -4.44
C PHE A 84 6.20 -1.28 -4.63
N ALA A 85 5.80 -0.43 -5.60
CA ALA A 85 6.43 0.87 -5.80
C ALA A 85 6.17 1.81 -4.62
N PHE A 86 4.98 1.75 -4.01
CA PHE A 86 4.63 2.49 -2.81
C PHE A 86 5.53 2.06 -1.64
N CYS A 87 5.59 0.77 -1.31
CA CYS A 87 6.42 0.26 -0.22
C CYS A 87 7.92 0.48 -0.42
N ALA A 88 8.40 0.54 -1.66
CA ALA A 88 9.81 0.71 -1.98
C ALA A 88 10.30 2.17 -1.98
N THR A 89 9.39 3.16 -1.93
CA THR A 89 9.76 4.58 -2.05
C THR A 89 9.48 5.38 -0.78
N PRO A 90 10.34 6.37 -0.44
CA PRO A 90 10.07 7.26 0.68
C PRO A 90 8.71 7.95 0.51
N GLY A 91 7.90 7.89 1.57
CA GLY A 91 6.56 8.48 1.59
C GLY A 91 5.57 7.89 0.60
N GLY A 92 5.84 6.72 -0.01
CA GLY A 92 4.90 6.06 -0.91
C GLY A 92 4.79 6.67 -2.31
N THR A 93 5.60 7.69 -2.62
CA THR A 93 5.49 8.51 -3.84
C THR A 93 5.56 7.71 -5.14
N GLY A 94 6.32 6.61 -5.16
CA GLY A 94 6.44 5.70 -6.29
C GLY A 94 5.13 5.00 -6.66
N GLY A 95 4.21 4.82 -5.70
CA GLY A 95 2.88 4.27 -5.94
C GLY A 95 2.08 5.15 -6.90
N HIS A 96 1.93 6.45 -6.59
CA HIS A 96 1.14 7.38 -7.39
C HIS A 96 1.66 7.53 -8.84
N VAL A 97 2.99 7.57 -9.00
CA VAL A 97 3.62 7.65 -10.33
C VAL A 97 3.43 6.34 -11.10
N THR A 98 3.61 5.19 -10.45
CA THR A 98 3.42 3.87 -11.08
C THR A 98 1.96 3.65 -11.48
N TYR A 99 1.03 4.05 -10.62
CA TYR A 99 -0.40 3.95 -10.85
C TYR A 99 -0.84 4.76 -12.06
N SER A 100 -0.54 6.06 -12.08
CA SER A 100 -0.89 6.95 -13.22
C SER A 100 -0.26 6.48 -14.54
N TYR A 101 0.99 6.02 -14.51
CA TYR A 101 1.66 5.45 -15.68
C TYR A 101 0.98 4.16 -16.18
N LEU A 102 0.64 3.23 -15.28
CA LEU A 102 0.04 1.95 -15.64
C LEU A 102 -1.43 2.09 -16.08
N LEU A 103 -2.18 3.05 -15.53
CA LEU A 103 -3.50 3.41 -16.02
C LEU A 103 -3.48 3.90 -17.47
N GLY A 104 -2.41 4.58 -17.89
CA GLY A 104 -2.19 4.93 -19.28
C GLY A 104 -2.20 3.73 -20.23
N ARG A 105 -1.80 2.55 -19.75
CA ARG A 105 -1.87 1.29 -20.53
C ARG A 105 -3.29 0.76 -20.70
N PHE A 106 -4.26 1.27 -19.94
CA PHE A 106 -5.70 0.99 -20.11
C PHE A 106 -6.40 2.04 -20.99
N GLY A 107 -5.64 2.94 -21.62
CA GLY A 107 -6.17 3.96 -22.53
C GLY A 107 -6.69 5.23 -21.84
N LEU A 108 -6.29 5.47 -20.59
CA LEU A 108 -6.54 6.73 -19.90
C LEU A 108 -5.46 7.76 -20.29
N SER A 109 -5.85 9.03 -20.42
CA SER A 109 -4.89 10.12 -20.56
C SER A 109 -4.20 10.41 -19.22
N MET A 110 -3.01 11.03 -19.25
CA MET A 110 -2.28 11.40 -18.03
C MET A 110 -3.12 12.26 -17.06
N PRO A 111 -3.90 13.28 -17.52
CA PRO A 111 -4.81 14.01 -16.63
C PRO A 111 -5.89 13.12 -15.99
N GLN A 112 -6.43 12.14 -16.71
CA GLN A 112 -7.41 11.20 -16.14
C GLN A 112 -6.78 10.31 -15.06
N GLY A 113 -5.56 9.80 -15.32
CA GLY A 113 -4.82 9.00 -14.33
C GLY A 113 -4.47 9.78 -13.07
N LEU A 114 -4.07 11.04 -13.20
CA LEU A 114 -3.82 11.93 -12.06
C LEU A 114 -5.12 12.30 -11.32
N GLY A 115 -6.22 12.54 -12.05
CA GLY A 115 -7.54 12.75 -11.45
C GLY A 115 -7.98 11.56 -10.62
N LEU A 116 -7.73 10.34 -11.10
CA LEU A 116 -8.00 9.12 -10.35
C LEU A 116 -7.15 9.00 -9.08
N CYS A 117 -5.87 9.36 -9.19
CA CYS A 117 -4.97 9.41 -8.03
C CYS A 117 -5.45 10.44 -6.98
N ALA A 118 -5.98 11.58 -7.40
CA ALA A 118 -6.51 12.59 -6.50
C ALA A 118 -7.82 12.14 -5.82
N VAL A 119 -8.70 11.45 -6.56
CA VAL A 119 -9.91 10.83 -6.00
C VAL A 119 -9.53 9.77 -4.97
N ASP A 120 -8.57 8.90 -5.28
CA ASP A 120 -8.07 7.89 -4.35
C ASP A 120 -7.51 8.54 -3.07
N GLN A 121 -6.70 9.60 -3.20
CA GLN A 121 -6.18 10.35 -2.03
C GLN A 121 -7.28 11.00 -1.20
N LEU A 122 -8.31 11.56 -1.86
CA LEU A 122 -9.44 12.16 -1.17
C LEU A 122 -10.26 11.10 -0.43
N MET A 123 -10.47 9.93 -1.03
CA MET A 123 -11.14 8.81 -0.37
C MET A 123 -10.37 8.37 0.88
N ASP A 124 -9.05 8.29 0.82
CA ASP A 124 -8.21 7.93 1.97
C ASP A 124 -8.34 8.97 3.09
N VAL A 125 -8.27 10.27 2.76
CA VAL A 125 -8.43 11.35 3.75
C VAL A 125 -9.83 11.30 4.38
N LEU A 126 -10.88 11.13 3.58
CA LEU A 126 -12.25 11.03 4.08
C LEU A 126 -12.42 9.81 5.00
N PHE A 127 -11.85 8.66 4.64
CA PHE A 127 -11.86 7.47 5.46
C PHE A 127 -11.16 7.71 6.80
N PHE A 128 -9.94 8.28 6.79
CA PHE A 128 -9.20 8.55 8.02
C PHE A 128 -9.90 9.58 8.91
N VAL A 129 -10.45 10.65 8.34
CA VAL A 129 -11.24 11.65 9.10
C VAL A 129 -12.47 10.98 9.71
N ALA A 130 -13.23 10.20 8.94
CA ALA A 130 -14.41 9.49 9.45
C ALA A 130 -14.04 8.49 10.54
N ALA A 131 -12.96 7.73 10.37
CA ALA A 131 -12.46 6.78 11.37
C ALA A 131 -12.04 7.51 12.66
N LEU A 132 -11.34 8.63 12.55
CA LEU A 132 -10.94 9.45 13.70
C LEU A 132 -12.14 10.03 14.44
N VAL A 133 -13.14 10.55 13.71
CA VAL A 133 -14.39 11.01 14.31
C VAL A 133 -15.12 9.86 15.00
N GLY A 134 -15.16 8.67 14.38
CA GLY A 134 -15.75 7.47 14.98
C GLY A 134 -15.06 7.07 16.28
N VAL A 135 -13.72 7.05 16.30
CA VAL A 135 -12.92 6.77 17.51
C VAL A 135 -13.15 7.84 18.58
N MET A 136 -13.19 9.13 18.19
CA MET A 136 -13.46 10.24 19.11
C MET A 136 -14.85 10.12 19.76
N LEU A 137 -15.89 9.83 18.97
CA LEU A 137 -17.25 9.63 19.46
C LEU A 137 -17.34 8.39 20.36
N TYR A 138 -16.70 7.29 19.96
CA TYR A 138 -16.61 6.08 20.78
C TYR A 138 -16.00 6.39 22.14
N TRP A 139 -14.93 7.19 22.17
CA TRP A 139 -14.27 7.61 23.41
C TRP A 139 -15.16 8.49 24.28
N LEU A 140 -15.87 9.47 23.71
CA LEU A 140 -16.78 10.33 24.46
C LEU A 140 -17.90 9.53 25.16
N ILE A 141 -18.33 8.43 24.55
CA ILE A 141 -19.36 7.52 25.09
C ILE A 141 -18.77 6.52 26.10
N ARG A 142 -17.51 6.08 25.90
CA ARG A 142 -16.81 5.10 26.76
C ARG A 142 -15.41 5.58 27.18
N PRO A 143 -15.32 6.58 28.07
CA PRO A 143 -14.03 7.18 28.46
C PRO A 143 -13.10 6.19 29.18
N GLU A 144 -13.65 5.13 29.76
CA GLU A 144 -12.95 4.16 30.62
C GLU A 144 -12.28 3.00 29.83
N SER A 145 -12.47 2.97 28.51
CA SER A 145 -12.01 1.87 27.64
C SER A 145 -10.52 1.90 27.27
N LEU A 146 -9.79 2.94 27.69
CA LEU A 146 -8.35 3.06 27.49
C LEU A 146 -7.61 2.75 28.79
N HIS A 147 -7.43 1.46 29.09
CA HIS A 147 -6.21 1.06 29.78
C HIS A 147 -5.14 0.94 28.69
N PRO A 148 -4.21 1.91 28.54
CA PRO A 148 -3.03 1.67 27.74
C PRO A 148 -2.33 0.46 28.35
N GLY A 149 -2.31 -0.67 27.63
CA GLY A 149 -1.70 -1.94 28.06
C GLY A 149 -0.18 -1.90 28.19
N TRP A 150 0.37 -0.76 28.59
CA TRP A 150 1.78 -0.50 28.87
C TRP A 150 1.99 -0.45 30.39
N GLN A 151 1.65 -1.54 31.09
CA GLN A 151 2.17 -1.79 32.44
C GLN A 151 3.44 -2.63 32.34
#